data_AF-A0A8C6R4C7-F1
#
_entry.id   AF-A0A8C6R4C7-F1
#
_cell.length_a   1.000
_cell.length_b   1.000
_cell.length_c   1.000
_cell.angle_alpha   90.00
_cell.angle_beta   90.00
_cell.angle_gamma   90.00
#
_symmetry.space_group_name_H-M   'P 1'
#
loop_
_entity.id
_entity.type
_entity.pdbx_description
1 polymer ?
#
loop_
_entity_poly.entity_id
_entity_poly.type
_entity_poly.pdbx_seq_one_letter_code
_entity_poly.pdbx_strand_id
1 'polypeptide(L)'
;MAEAEGSLAEMRQRKKPKNSESQEIAKEKINNTSVSGRSPKYVLFQRFAKIFIGCLAAVTSGMMHVFYLSAYHERKFWFSNRQELEREITFQGDSAIYYSYYKDLLKAPSFERGIYELTHNNKTVSLKTINAVQQMSLYPELIASVLYQATGSNEVIEPVYFYIGLVFGLQGIYVTALFATSWLMSGTWLAGMLTVAWFLINRVDTTRIEYSIPLRENWALPYFACQVAALTGYLKRNLNTYAERFCYLLMSAWTYTFMVMWEYSHYILFIQALSLLLLDIFSVEQSNKLNGKKGTFVAKVMKVIKFYLVCTLPVTLNVIMKMFVPHKENEHMLKFLEVKFGLNMTKNFTLNWLLCQESFQAPSQDFFLRLTQSSLLPFYILVLIICLISMTQVIFRRISGKSQKETVTLEDGQIGEKPEVIYHVIHTLLLGCLAMVIEGLKFIWTPYVCMLAAFGVCSPELWMTLLKWLRLKTVHPVLLALILSMAVPTIIGLSFWKEFFPRLITELTELQEFYDPDTVELMT
;
A
#
# COMPACT_ATOMS: atom_id res chain seq x y z
N MET A 1 28.60 58.61 -78.26
CA MET A 1 28.20 57.48 -77.39
C MET A 1 28.91 56.25 -77.93
N ALA A 2 30.25 56.19 -77.85
CA ALA A 2 31.11 55.86 -76.71
C ALA A 2 31.01 54.35 -76.39
N GLU A 3 32.04 53.51 -76.50
CA GLU A 3 33.45 53.55 -76.97
C GLU A 3 33.83 52.04 -77.14
N ALA A 4 34.26 51.59 -78.33
CA ALA A 4 35.64 51.29 -78.74
C ALA A 4 36.33 50.02 -78.14
N GLU A 5 36.76 49.13 -79.06
CA GLU A 5 37.97 48.23 -79.07
C GLU A 5 38.15 47.16 -77.96
N GLY A 6 38.67 45.95 -78.16
CA GLY A 6 39.28 45.23 -79.29
C GLY A 6 40.17 44.06 -78.77
N SER A 7 40.17 42.91 -79.48
CA SER A 7 41.25 41.87 -79.58
C SER A 7 41.72 41.12 -78.29
N LEU A 8 42.36 39.94 -78.21
CA LEU A 8 42.77 38.80 -79.06
C LEU A 8 43.30 37.68 -78.08
N ALA A 9 43.39 36.43 -78.57
CA ALA A 9 44.44 35.42 -78.29
C ALA A 9 44.30 34.30 -77.20
N GLU A 10 44.23 33.08 -77.76
CA GLU A 10 44.66 31.72 -77.37
C GLU A 10 45.47 31.41 -76.09
N MET A 11 45.18 30.25 -75.46
CA MET A 11 46.16 29.15 -75.32
C MET A 11 45.57 27.80 -74.85
N ARG A 12 46.21 26.71 -75.27
CA ARG A 12 45.82 25.29 -75.24
C ARG A 12 46.88 24.50 -74.44
N GLN A 13 46.49 23.50 -73.61
CA GLN A 13 47.22 22.26 -73.16
C GLN A 13 46.71 21.78 -71.77
N ARG A 14 46.84 20.54 -71.25
CA ARG A 14 46.89 19.11 -71.70
C ARG A 14 46.90 18.23 -70.40
N LYS A 15 46.28 17.03 -70.46
CA LYS A 15 46.10 15.87 -69.52
C LYS A 15 47.08 15.51 -68.35
N LYS A 16 46.46 15.01 -67.23
CA LYS A 16 46.72 13.86 -66.29
C LYS A 16 47.92 13.89 -65.29
N PRO A 17 47.94 13.12 -64.14
CA PRO A 17 47.17 11.89 -63.78
C PRO A 17 46.53 11.79 -62.36
N LYS A 18 45.82 10.68 -62.12
CA LYS A 18 45.25 10.20 -60.84
C LYS A 18 46.34 9.82 -59.84
N ASN A 19 46.12 10.07 -58.54
CA ASN A 19 46.75 9.32 -57.45
C ASN A 19 45.67 8.74 -56.52
N SER A 20 45.96 7.54 -56.05
CA SER A 20 45.06 6.47 -55.62
C SER A 20 44.92 6.35 -54.10
N GLU A 21 44.86 7.47 -53.38
CA GLU A 21 44.77 7.46 -51.90
C GLU A 21 43.35 7.75 -51.37
N SER A 22 42.46 8.34 -52.19
CA SER A 22 41.13 8.76 -51.73
C SER A 22 40.06 7.67 -51.79
N GLN A 23 40.35 6.49 -52.36
CA GLN A 23 39.38 5.39 -52.48
C GLN A 23 39.51 4.29 -51.43
N GLU A 24 40.60 4.21 -50.67
CA GLU A 24 40.70 3.29 -49.52
C GLU A 24 40.05 3.89 -48.26
N ILE A 25 40.17 5.21 -48.03
CA ILE A 25 39.55 5.89 -46.88
C ILE A 25 38.00 5.89 -46.98
N ALA A 26 37.46 5.80 -48.19
CA ALA A 26 36.01 5.74 -48.42
C ALA A 26 35.41 4.33 -48.25
N LYS A 27 36.21 3.26 -48.31
CA LYS A 27 35.75 1.88 -48.09
C LYS A 27 35.86 1.42 -46.64
N GLU A 28 36.71 2.06 -45.84
CA GLU A 28 36.87 1.71 -44.42
C GLU A 28 35.80 2.35 -43.51
N LYS A 29 35.07 3.36 -43.99
CA LYS A 29 34.00 4.05 -43.22
C LYS A 29 32.59 3.53 -43.42
N ILE A 30 32.38 2.49 -44.24
CA ILE A 30 31.03 1.96 -44.53
C ILE A 30 30.72 0.63 -43.81
N ASN A 31 31.71 -0.02 -43.17
CA ASN A 31 31.49 -1.31 -42.48
C ASN A 31 31.24 -1.24 -40.96
N ASN A 32 31.10 -0.05 -40.37
CA ASN A 32 30.87 0.10 -38.92
C ASN A 32 29.44 0.50 -38.54
N THR A 33 28.45 0.02 -39.28
CA THR A 33 27.04 0.18 -38.88
C THR A 33 26.24 -1.09 -39.10
N SER A 34 26.35 -2.03 -38.16
CA SER A 34 25.21 -2.80 -37.61
C SER A 34 25.68 -3.89 -36.64
N VAL A 35 26.40 -3.50 -35.57
CA VAL A 35 26.29 -4.29 -34.34
C VAL A 35 24.97 -3.90 -33.70
N SER A 36 23.91 -4.58 -34.12
CA SER A 36 22.70 -4.75 -33.32
C SER A 36 23.15 -5.22 -31.94
N GLY A 37 23.15 -4.30 -30.97
CA GLY A 37 23.46 -4.59 -29.59
C GLY A 37 22.42 -5.56 -29.03
N ARG A 38 22.63 -6.86 -29.23
CA ARG A 38 22.01 -7.89 -28.40
C ARG A 38 22.38 -7.55 -26.97
N SER A 39 21.40 -7.15 -26.16
CA SER A 39 21.59 -7.15 -24.71
C SER A 39 22.14 -8.53 -24.31
N PRO A 40 23.21 -8.61 -23.50
CA PRO A 40 23.80 -9.89 -23.18
C PRO A 40 22.72 -10.73 -22.49
N LYS A 41 22.41 -11.91 -23.04
CA LYS A 41 21.39 -12.85 -22.51
C LYS A 41 21.51 -13.04 -20.99
N TYR A 42 22.73 -12.93 -20.47
CA TYR A 42 23.08 -12.94 -19.04
C TYR A 42 22.38 -11.86 -18.19
N VAL A 43 22.30 -10.61 -18.66
CA VAL A 43 21.66 -9.50 -17.92
C VAL A 43 20.14 -9.68 -17.89
N LEU A 44 19.55 -10.18 -18.98
CA LEU A 44 18.13 -10.52 -19.05
C LEU A 44 17.79 -11.66 -18.09
N PHE A 45 18.63 -12.71 -18.06
CA PHE A 45 18.49 -13.85 -17.16
C PHE A 45 18.58 -13.44 -15.68
N GLN A 46 19.55 -12.60 -15.31
CA GLN A 46 19.66 -12.08 -13.94
C GLN A 46 18.44 -11.24 -13.53
N ARG A 47 17.91 -10.42 -14.44
CA ARG A 47 16.70 -9.61 -14.18
C ARG A 47 15.47 -10.51 -14.01
N PHE A 48 15.34 -11.53 -14.85
CA PHE A 48 14.27 -12.52 -14.74
C PHE A 48 14.37 -13.31 -13.43
N ALA A 49 15.56 -13.81 -13.08
CA ALA A 49 15.79 -14.54 -11.84
C ALA A 49 15.45 -13.68 -10.61
N LYS A 50 15.83 -12.40 -10.59
CA LYS A 50 15.48 -11.47 -9.49
C LYS A 50 13.96 -11.28 -9.35
N ILE A 51 13.25 -11.14 -10.46
CA ILE A 51 11.78 -11.02 -10.45
C ILE A 51 11.15 -12.34 -10.00
N PHE A 52 11.61 -13.47 -10.53
CA PHE A 52 11.09 -14.79 -10.17
C PHE A 52 11.29 -15.09 -8.68
N ILE A 53 12.50 -14.89 -8.16
CA ILE A 53 12.82 -15.09 -6.73
C ILE A 53 11.98 -14.17 -5.86
N GLY A 54 11.84 -12.89 -6.22
CA GLY A 54 11.03 -11.97 -5.42
C GLY A 54 9.53 -12.28 -5.46
N CYS A 55 9.00 -12.74 -6.60
CA CYS A 55 7.61 -13.20 -6.70
C CYS A 55 7.38 -14.45 -5.86
N LEU A 56 8.31 -15.43 -5.93
CA LEU A 56 8.26 -16.62 -5.09
C LEU A 56 8.32 -16.24 -3.61
N ALA A 57 9.24 -15.35 -3.22
CA ALA A 57 9.34 -14.85 -1.85
C ALA A 57 8.03 -14.19 -1.40
N ALA A 58 7.44 -13.32 -2.22
CA ALA A 58 6.18 -12.65 -1.90
C ALA A 58 5.03 -13.64 -1.64
N VAL A 59 4.84 -14.62 -2.54
CA VAL A 59 3.81 -15.66 -2.40
C VAL A 59 4.07 -16.53 -1.16
N THR A 60 5.32 -16.97 -0.96
CA THR A 60 5.66 -17.77 0.23
C THR A 60 5.45 -16.99 1.52
N SER A 61 5.78 -15.70 1.59
CA SER A 61 5.52 -14.86 2.76
C SER A 61 4.03 -14.70 3.04
N GLY A 62 3.21 -14.46 2.01
CA GLY A 62 1.76 -14.41 2.14
C GLY A 62 1.18 -15.74 2.65
N MET A 63 1.56 -16.86 2.04
CA MET A 63 1.11 -18.20 2.45
C MET A 63 1.55 -18.54 3.87
N MET A 64 2.79 -18.23 4.24
CA MET A 64 3.29 -18.44 5.61
C MET A 64 2.50 -17.62 6.64
N HIS A 65 2.07 -16.40 6.28
CA HIS A 65 1.20 -15.61 7.16
C HIS A 65 -0.19 -16.25 7.34
N VAL A 66 -0.78 -16.79 6.27
CA VAL A 66 -2.06 -17.54 6.36
C VAL A 66 -1.92 -18.77 7.26
N PHE A 67 -0.85 -19.56 7.09
CA PHE A 67 -0.58 -20.71 7.93
C PHE A 67 -0.35 -20.31 9.39
N TYR A 68 0.38 -19.22 9.63
CA TYR A 68 0.56 -18.66 10.96
C TYR A 68 -0.79 -18.31 11.61
N LEU A 69 -1.66 -17.58 10.90
CA LEU A 69 -2.97 -17.19 11.42
C LEU A 69 -3.84 -18.41 11.72
N SER A 70 -3.86 -19.39 10.81
CA SER A 70 -4.60 -20.63 11.01
C SER A 70 -4.09 -21.42 12.21
N ALA A 71 -2.77 -21.59 12.34
CA ALA A 71 -2.17 -22.30 13.48
C ALA A 71 -2.37 -21.54 14.80
N TYR A 72 -2.23 -20.22 14.80
CA TYR A 72 -2.48 -19.37 15.96
C TYR A 72 -3.93 -19.48 16.41
N HIS A 73 -4.89 -19.37 15.48
CA HIS A 73 -6.31 -19.49 15.78
C HIS A 73 -6.68 -20.87 16.32
N GLU A 74 -6.19 -21.93 15.67
CA GLU A 74 -6.42 -23.30 16.11
C GLU A 74 -5.91 -23.51 17.55
N ARG A 75 -4.70 -23.05 17.85
CA ARG A 75 -4.11 -23.23 19.19
C ARG A 75 -4.77 -22.37 20.27
N LYS A 76 -5.08 -21.11 19.95
CA LYS A 76 -5.70 -20.18 20.88
C LYS A 76 -7.11 -20.62 21.30
N PHE A 77 -7.89 -21.16 20.37
CA PHE A 77 -9.28 -21.51 20.63
C PHE A 77 -9.54 -23.01 20.73
N TRP A 78 -8.55 -23.87 20.47
CA TRP A 78 -8.74 -25.30 20.26
C TRP A 78 -9.91 -25.58 19.30
N PHE A 79 -9.88 -24.87 18.18
CA PHE A 79 -11.07 -24.66 17.38
C PHE A 79 -11.61 -25.95 16.77
N SER A 80 -10.74 -26.91 16.41
CA SER A 80 -11.15 -28.20 15.83
C SER A 80 -11.86 -29.16 16.78
N ASN A 81 -11.58 -29.13 18.08
CA ASN A 81 -12.19 -30.07 19.04
C ASN A 81 -13.46 -29.53 19.71
N ARG A 82 -13.80 -28.26 19.49
CA ARG A 82 -15.01 -27.64 20.03
C ARG A 82 -16.23 -27.99 19.19
N GLN A 83 -17.39 -28.02 19.86
CA GLN A 83 -18.67 -28.16 19.17
C GLN A 83 -19.00 -26.90 18.35
N GLU A 84 -19.95 -27.00 17.41
CA GLU A 84 -20.33 -25.87 16.55
C GLU A 84 -20.72 -24.63 17.36
N LEU A 85 -21.59 -24.77 18.37
CA LEU A 85 -22.02 -23.65 19.21
C LEU A 85 -20.83 -23.01 19.96
N GLU A 86 -19.94 -23.84 20.50
CA GLU A 86 -18.74 -23.40 21.22
C GLU A 86 -17.73 -22.69 20.31
N ARG A 87 -17.71 -23.02 19.01
CA ARG A 87 -16.93 -22.28 18.01
C ARG A 87 -17.56 -20.92 17.74
N GLU A 88 -18.88 -20.85 17.64
CA GLU A 88 -19.59 -19.60 17.33
C GLU A 88 -19.47 -18.55 18.44
N ILE A 89 -19.46 -18.97 19.72
CA ILE A 89 -19.26 -18.06 20.86
C ILE A 89 -17.84 -17.46 20.94
N THR A 90 -16.87 -17.99 20.18
CA THR A 90 -15.53 -17.39 20.10
C THR A 90 -15.56 -16.03 19.39
N PHE A 91 -16.56 -15.79 18.55
CA PHE A 91 -16.81 -14.46 18.01
C PHE A 91 -17.48 -13.60 19.08
N GLN A 92 -16.89 -12.44 19.38
CA GLN A 92 -17.40 -11.48 20.35
C GLN A 92 -17.70 -10.12 19.71
N GLY A 93 -18.60 -9.36 20.33
CA GLY A 93 -18.98 -8.02 19.86
C GLY A 93 -19.50 -8.03 18.42
N ASP A 94 -19.02 -7.08 17.61
CA ASP A 94 -19.44 -6.90 16.21
C ASP A 94 -19.17 -8.15 15.36
N SER A 95 -18.12 -8.91 15.68
CA SER A 95 -17.75 -10.13 14.97
C SER A 95 -18.87 -11.17 14.99
N ALA A 96 -19.52 -11.34 16.14
CA ALA A 96 -20.62 -12.29 16.32
C ALA A 96 -21.83 -11.90 15.46
N ILE A 97 -22.12 -10.60 15.39
CA ILE A 97 -23.23 -10.04 14.63
C ILE A 97 -23.02 -10.29 13.13
N TYR A 98 -21.81 -10.08 12.61
CA TYR A 98 -21.53 -10.34 11.19
C TYR A 98 -21.65 -11.83 10.84
N TYR A 99 -21.07 -12.69 11.66
CA TYR A 99 -21.13 -14.13 11.43
C TYR A 99 -22.58 -14.67 11.54
N SER A 100 -23.40 -14.13 12.45
CA SER A 100 -24.81 -14.55 12.58
C SER A 100 -25.63 -14.22 11.33
N TYR A 101 -25.44 -13.04 10.71
CA TYR A 101 -26.11 -12.70 9.45
C TYR A 101 -25.65 -13.58 8.28
N TYR A 102 -24.36 -13.95 8.23
CA TYR A 102 -23.87 -14.92 7.27
C TYR A 102 -24.58 -16.28 7.43
N LYS A 103 -24.76 -16.74 8.68
CA LYS A 103 -25.49 -17.99 8.98
C LYS A 103 -26.97 -17.89 8.61
N ASP A 104 -27.62 -16.75 8.86
CA ASP A 104 -29.01 -16.53 8.47
C ASP A 104 -29.21 -16.59 6.95
N LEU A 105 -28.27 -16.03 6.16
CA LEU A 105 -28.29 -16.14 4.70
C LEU A 105 -28.19 -17.58 4.21
N LEU A 106 -27.37 -18.41 4.87
CA LEU A 106 -27.21 -19.81 4.50
C LEU A 106 -28.40 -20.69 4.92
N LYS A 107 -29.11 -20.31 5.98
CA LYS A 107 -30.32 -21.01 6.44
C LYS A 107 -31.57 -20.64 5.63
N ALA A 108 -31.55 -19.48 4.96
CA ALA A 108 -32.68 -19.03 4.17
C ALA A 108 -32.98 -20.02 3.02
N PRO A 109 -34.26 -20.22 2.66
CA PRO A 109 -34.66 -21.17 1.62
C PRO A 109 -34.16 -20.77 0.22
N SER A 110 -33.85 -19.48 0.01
CA SER A 110 -33.20 -18.97 -1.18
C SER A 110 -32.37 -17.73 -0.85
N PHE A 111 -31.36 -17.45 -1.67
CA PHE A 111 -30.49 -16.28 -1.48
C PHE A 111 -31.28 -14.95 -1.54
N GLU A 112 -32.22 -14.82 -2.48
CA GLU A 112 -33.10 -13.65 -2.57
C GLU A 112 -33.96 -13.48 -1.33
N ARG A 113 -34.48 -14.59 -0.79
CA ARG A 113 -35.26 -14.56 0.45
C ARG A 113 -34.39 -14.14 1.64
N GLY A 114 -33.16 -14.64 1.73
CA GLY A 114 -32.20 -14.24 2.75
C GLY A 114 -31.89 -12.73 2.71
N ILE A 115 -31.66 -12.17 1.52
CA ILE A 115 -31.49 -10.71 1.35
C ILE A 115 -32.74 -9.96 1.80
N TYR A 116 -33.93 -10.42 1.41
CA TYR A 116 -35.18 -9.80 1.81
C TYR A 116 -35.35 -9.77 3.34
N GLU A 117 -35.03 -10.87 4.02
CA GLU A 117 -35.12 -10.96 5.48
C GLU A 117 -34.08 -10.09 6.20
N LEU A 118 -32.86 -9.96 5.66
CA LEU A 118 -31.86 -9.04 6.20
C LEU A 118 -32.19 -7.56 5.95
N THR A 119 -32.81 -7.24 4.82
CA THR A 119 -33.23 -5.85 4.51
C THR A 119 -34.47 -5.42 5.30
N HIS A 120 -35.26 -6.37 5.79
CA HIS A 120 -36.42 -6.14 6.65
C HIS A 120 -36.21 -6.78 8.03
N ASN A 121 -35.03 -6.57 8.62
CA ASN A 121 -34.68 -7.21 9.87
C ASN A 121 -35.37 -6.52 11.06
N ASN A 122 -36.22 -7.26 11.78
CA ASN A 122 -36.89 -6.81 13.00
C ASN A 122 -36.35 -7.51 14.28
N LYS A 123 -35.28 -8.31 14.15
CA LYS A 123 -34.71 -9.12 15.23
C LYS A 123 -33.56 -8.41 15.94
N THR A 124 -32.78 -7.62 15.22
CA THR A 124 -31.56 -6.99 15.74
C THR A 124 -31.86 -5.79 16.63
N VAL A 125 -32.80 -4.93 16.23
CA VAL A 125 -33.17 -3.73 16.99
C VAL A 125 -34.61 -3.87 17.45
N SER A 126 -34.80 -3.95 18.77
CA SER A 126 -36.13 -4.08 19.36
C SER A 126 -37.06 -2.94 18.91
N LEU A 127 -38.30 -3.31 18.55
CA LEU A 127 -39.36 -2.40 18.09
C LEU A 127 -39.05 -1.64 16.79
N LYS A 128 -38.02 -2.02 16.03
CA LYS A 128 -37.69 -1.40 14.74
C LYS A 128 -37.38 -2.43 13.68
N THR A 129 -37.81 -2.14 12.46
CA THR A 129 -37.34 -2.87 11.28
C THR A 129 -36.23 -2.05 10.63
N ILE A 130 -35.06 -2.65 10.44
CA ILE A 130 -33.89 -2.00 9.85
C ILE A 130 -33.44 -2.73 8.59
N ASN A 131 -32.85 -1.97 7.67
CA ASN A 131 -32.11 -2.55 6.56
C ASN A 131 -30.70 -2.90 7.04
N ALA A 132 -30.54 -4.10 7.60
CA ALA A 132 -29.27 -4.53 8.17
C ALA A 132 -28.16 -4.61 7.11
N VAL A 133 -28.50 -4.98 5.86
CA VAL A 133 -27.54 -5.07 4.75
C VAL A 133 -26.86 -3.72 4.50
N GLN A 134 -27.66 -2.66 4.38
CA GLN A 134 -27.13 -1.33 4.11
C GLN A 134 -26.52 -0.68 5.35
N GLN A 135 -27.14 -0.86 6.51
CA GLN A 135 -26.73 -0.17 7.75
C GLN A 135 -25.45 -0.77 8.36
N MET A 136 -25.26 -2.09 8.27
CA MET A 136 -24.08 -2.78 8.80
C MET A 136 -23.06 -3.15 7.71
N SER A 137 -23.28 -2.67 6.47
CA SER A 137 -22.47 -2.95 5.29
C SER A 137 -22.16 -4.46 5.13
N LEU A 138 -23.21 -5.29 5.04
CA LEU A 138 -23.11 -6.78 5.00
C LEU A 138 -22.64 -7.36 3.65
N TYR A 139 -21.99 -6.56 2.81
CA TYR A 139 -21.51 -7.01 1.51
C TYR A 139 -20.48 -8.16 1.59
N PRO A 140 -19.53 -8.18 2.55
CA PRO A 140 -18.63 -9.31 2.72
C PRO A 140 -19.36 -10.64 2.96
N GLU A 141 -20.40 -10.64 3.80
CA GLU A 141 -21.18 -11.84 4.13
C GLU A 141 -22.06 -12.30 2.97
N LEU A 142 -22.63 -11.36 2.20
CA LEU A 142 -23.34 -11.67 0.96
C LEU A 142 -22.41 -12.34 -0.07
N ILE A 143 -21.20 -11.81 -0.24
CA ILE A 143 -20.22 -12.39 -1.15
C ILE A 143 -19.75 -13.76 -0.63
N ALA A 144 -19.47 -13.88 0.67
CA ALA A 144 -19.05 -15.14 1.28
C ALA A 144 -20.11 -16.23 1.14
N SER A 145 -21.39 -15.91 1.33
CA SER A 145 -22.49 -16.88 1.22
C SER A 145 -22.69 -17.37 -0.22
N VAL A 146 -22.59 -16.47 -1.21
CA VAL A 146 -22.60 -16.85 -2.63
C VAL A 146 -21.40 -17.73 -2.96
N LEU A 147 -20.20 -17.36 -2.50
CA LEU A 147 -19.00 -18.18 -2.74
C LEU A 147 -19.14 -19.56 -2.12
N TYR A 148 -19.61 -19.67 -0.88
CA TYR A 148 -19.79 -20.93 -0.18
C TYR A 148 -20.74 -21.90 -0.92
N GLN A 149 -21.84 -21.36 -1.46
CA GLN A 149 -22.78 -22.14 -2.27
C GLN A 149 -22.21 -22.47 -3.65
N ALA A 150 -21.57 -21.51 -4.32
CA ALA A 150 -21.06 -21.67 -5.68
C ALA A 150 -19.88 -22.66 -5.76
N THR A 151 -19.07 -22.78 -4.71
CA THR A 151 -17.96 -23.73 -4.64
C THR A 151 -18.39 -25.14 -4.23
N GLY A 152 -19.67 -25.37 -3.91
CA GLY A 152 -20.14 -26.65 -3.36
C GLY A 152 -19.55 -26.97 -1.99
N SER A 153 -19.05 -25.95 -1.28
CA SER A 153 -18.36 -26.15 0.01
C SER A 153 -19.30 -26.59 1.12
N ASN A 154 -20.60 -26.40 0.94
CA ASN A 154 -21.66 -26.89 1.82
C ASN A 154 -21.65 -28.41 2.04
N GLU A 155 -21.04 -29.18 1.15
CA GLU A 155 -20.95 -30.64 1.28
C GLU A 155 -19.70 -31.12 2.05
N VAL A 156 -18.69 -30.26 2.21
CA VAL A 156 -17.34 -30.68 2.66
C VAL A 156 -16.85 -29.91 3.88
N ILE A 157 -17.20 -28.63 4.02
CA ILE A 157 -16.61 -27.72 5.02
C ILE A 157 -17.75 -27.01 5.75
N GLU A 158 -17.68 -26.95 7.08
CA GLU A 158 -18.67 -26.18 7.83
C GLU A 158 -18.59 -24.66 7.54
N PRO A 159 -19.70 -23.92 7.62
CA PRO A 159 -19.73 -22.50 7.27
C PRO A 159 -18.69 -21.65 8.00
N VAL A 160 -18.43 -21.96 9.28
CA VAL A 160 -17.48 -21.20 10.12
C VAL A 160 -16.05 -21.29 9.56
N TYR A 161 -15.60 -22.50 9.21
CA TYR A 161 -14.26 -22.72 8.66
C TYR A 161 -14.08 -22.04 7.31
N PHE A 162 -15.09 -22.12 6.45
CA PHE A 162 -15.06 -21.44 5.17
C PHE A 162 -14.97 -19.92 5.34
N TYR A 163 -15.79 -19.36 6.24
CA TYR A 163 -15.81 -17.93 6.53
C TYR A 163 -14.46 -17.43 7.06
N ILE A 164 -13.90 -18.08 8.08
CA ILE A 164 -12.59 -17.74 8.65
C ILE A 164 -11.48 -17.91 7.61
N GLY A 165 -11.52 -18.99 6.83
CA GLY A 165 -10.56 -19.29 5.78
C GLY A 165 -10.48 -18.20 4.71
N LEU A 166 -11.63 -17.64 4.30
CA LEU A 166 -11.67 -16.50 3.37
C LEU A 166 -10.95 -15.27 3.94
N VAL A 167 -11.23 -14.92 5.20
CA VAL A 167 -10.59 -13.75 5.83
C VAL A 167 -9.08 -13.97 6.00
N PHE A 168 -8.64 -15.17 6.40
CA PHE A 168 -7.22 -15.48 6.48
C PHE A 168 -6.53 -15.41 5.12
N GLY A 169 -7.15 -15.95 4.07
CA GLY A 169 -6.64 -15.82 2.70
C GLY A 169 -6.47 -14.36 2.27
N LEU A 170 -7.43 -13.50 2.61
CA LEU A 170 -7.35 -12.06 2.37
C LEU A 170 -6.19 -11.40 3.12
N GLN A 171 -5.89 -11.80 4.35
CA GLN A 171 -4.69 -11.31 5.06
C GLN A 171 -3.39 -11.75 4.40
N GLY A 172 -3.35 -12.95 3.80
CA GLY A 172 -2.21 -13.37 2.98
C GLY A 172 -1.97 -12.42 1.80
N ILE A 173 -3.05 -12.00 1.12
CA ILE A 173 -3.00 -11.00 0.05
C ILE A 173 -2.54 -9.64 0.58
N TYR A 174 -3.03 -9.22 1.75
CA TYR A 174 -2.64 -7.96 2.40
C TYR A 174 -1.13 -7.85 2.62
N VAL A 175 -0.54 -8.86 3.28
CA VAL A 175 0.90 -8.91 3.54
C VAL A 175 1.71 -8.99 2.24
N THR A 176 1.22 -9.72 1.25
CA THR A 176 1.84 -9.80 -0.09
C THR A 176 1.84 -8.44 -0.80
N ALA A 177 0.76 -7.65 -0.66
CA ALA A 177 0.68 -6.32 -1.24
C ALA A 177 1.62 -5.30 -0.56
N LEU A 178 1.75 -5.38 0.77
CA LEU A 178 2.76 -4.58 1.51
C LEU A 178 4.18 -4.95 1.09
N PHE A 179 4.47 -6.26 0.96
CA PHE A 179 5.73 -6.76 0.43
C PHE A 179 6.01 -6.17 -0.96
N ALA A 180 5.03 -6.27 -1.87
CA ALA A 180 5.16 -5.81 -3.24
C ALA A 180 5.41 -4.30 -3.30
N THR A 181 4.73 -3.50 -2.47
CA THR A 181 4.92 -2.04 -2.43
C THR A 181 6.33 -1.67 -1.97
N SER A 182 6.81 -2.28 -0.89
CA SER A 182 8.18 -2.06 -0.38
C SER A 182 9.24 -2.49 -1.40
N TRP A 183 9.05 -3.63 -2.06
CA TRP A 183 9.92 -4.08 -3.14
C TRP A 183 9.89 -3.14 -4.35
N LEU A 184 8.71 -2.66 -4.76
CA LEU A 184 8.58 -1.71 -5.85
C LEU A 184 9.34 -0.42 -5.57
N MET A 185 9.32 0.11 -4.35
CA MET A 185 10.02 1.35 -4.00
C MET A 185 11.54 1.18 -3.86
N SER A 186 12.00 0.09 -3.24
CA SER A 186 13.42 -0.14 -2.94
C SER A 186 14.20 -0.80 -4.09
N GLY A 187 13.51 -1.55 -4.95
CA GLY A 187 14.11 -2.37 -6.00
C GLY A 187 14.67 -3.71 -5.52
N THR A 188 14.54 -4.06 -4.24
CA THR A 188 15.03 -5.32 -3.65
C THR A 188 13.90 -6.10 -2.98
N TRP A 189 13.83 -7.42 -3.20
CA TRP A 189 12.83 -8.28 -2.55
C TRP A 189 13.09 -8.43 -1.05
N LEU A 190 14.31 -8.14 -0.59
CA LEU A 190 14.69 -8.11 0.82
C LEU A 190 13.88 -7.08 1.62
N ALA A 191 13.55 -5.94 1.00
CA ALA A 191 12.66 -4.94 1.59
C ALA A 191 11.26 -5.51 1.86
N GLY A 192 10.76 -6.33 0.93
CA GLY A 192 9.51 -7.05 1.12
C GLY A 192 9.58 -7.98 2.33
N MET A 193 10.62 -8.81 2.44
CA MET A 193 10.78 -9.73 3.57
C MET A 193 10.88 -9.00 4.91
N LEU A 194 11.65 -7.91 4.97
CA LEU A 194 11.76 -7.10 6.17
C LEU A 194 10.43 -6.44 6.56
N THR A 195 9.62 -6.04 5.57
CA THR A 195 8.25 -5.54 5.79
C THR A 195 7.40 -6.59 6.50
N VAL A 196 7.42 -7.83 6.01
CA VAL A 196 6.65 -8.94 6.59
C VAL A 196 7.14 -9.28 7.99
N ALA A 197 8.45 -9.31 8.21
CA ALA A 197 9.02 -9.57 9.53
C ALA A 197 8.55 -8.51 10.56
N TRP A 198 8.65 -7.22 10.23
CA TRP A 198 8.16 -6.16 11.12
C TRP A 198 6.64 -6.19 11.31
N PHE A 199 5.89 -6.55 10.28
CA PHE A 199 4.44 -6.72 10.37
C PHE A 199 4.05 -7.80 11.38
N LEU A 200 4.72 -8.96 11.35
CA LEU A 200 4.47 -10.08 12.26
C LEU A 200 4.92 -9.79 13.69
N ILE A 201 6.08 -9.15 13.87
CA ILE A 201 6.60 -8.82 15.20
C ILE A 201 5.68 -7.82 15.92
N ASN A 202 5.14 -6.84 15.17
CA ASN A 202 4.25 -5.82 15.72
C ASN A 202 2.76 -6.15 15.48
N ARG A 203 2.41 -7.44 15.36
CA ARG A 203 1.05 -7.89 15.02
C ARG A 203 -0.08 -7.30 15.87
N VAL A 204 0.18 -7.09 17.16
CA VAL A 204 -0.73 -6.46 18.13
C VAL A 204 -1.18 -5.05 17.69
N ASP A 205 -0.33 -4.35 16.95
CA ASP A 205 -0.57 -2.97 16.50
C ASP A 205 -0.72 -2.84 14.97
N THR A 206 -0.55 -3.93 14.21
CA THR A 206 -0.70 -3.95 12.74
C THR A 206 -2.00 -4.57 12.27
N THR A 207 -2.62 -5.46 13.04
CA THR A 207 -3.88 -6.11 12.67
C THR A 207 -4.74 -6.44 13.88
N ARG A 208 -6.07 -6.44 13.69
CA ARG A 208 -7.05 -6.84 14.72
C ARG A 208 -7.51 -8.29 14.57
N ILE A 209 -6.97 -9.02 13.59
CA ILE A 209 -7.49 -10.33 13.23
C ILE A 209 -7.37 -11.38 14.34
N GLU A 210 -6.40 -11.23 15.25
CA GLU A 210 -6.22 -12.15 16.39
C GLU A 210 -7.32 -12.04 17.46
N TYR A 211 -8.06 -10.92 17.48
CA TYR A 211 -9.12 -10.64 18.44
C TYR A 211 -10.52 -10.72 17.82
N SER A 212 -10.64 -10.37 16.55
CA SER A 212 -11.94 -10.21 15.89
C SER A 212 -11.79 -10.39 14.39
N ILE A 213 -12.03 -11.61 13.91
CA ILE A 213 -11.80 -12.03 12.51
C ILE A 213 -12.77 -11.33 11.52
N PRO A 214 -14.11 -11.35 11.74
CA PRO A 214 -15.11 -10.80 10.80
C PRO A 214 -15.14 -9.28 10.65
N LEU A 215 -14.24 -8.54 11.30
CA LEU A 215 -14.21 -7.08 11.24
C LEU A 215 -14.05 -6.56 9.81
N ARG A 216 -14.74 -5.45 9.50
CA ARG A 216 -14.76 -4.83 8.17
C ARG A 216 -13.36 -4.42 7.71
N GLU A 217 -12.52 -3.98 8.64
CA GLU A 217 -11.13 -3.62 8.35
C GLU A 217 -10.33 -4.82 7.83
N ASN A 218 -10.55 -6.01 8.39
CA ASN A 218 -9.85 -7.23 7.95
C ASN A 218 -10.26 -7.63 6.52
N TRP A 219 -11.49 -7.33 6.11
CA TRP A 219 -11.94 -7.51 4.73
C TRP A 219 -11.38 -6.42 3.80
N ALA A 220 -11.33 -5.17 4.25
CA ALA A 220 -11.09 -4.02 3.38
C ALA A 220 -9.61 -3.63 3.20
N LEU A 221 -8.80 -3.68 4.25
CA LEU A 221 -7.38 -3.31 4.21
C LEU A 221 -6.53 -4.09 3.18
N PRO A 222 -6.78 -5.40 2.91
CA PRO A 222 -6.13 -6.11 1.80
C PRO A 222 -6.29 -5.40 0.45
N TYR A 223 -7.49 -4.95 0.13
CA TYR A 223 -7.78 -4.23 -1.12
C TYR A 223 -7.11 -2.85 -1.13
N PHE A 224 -7.09 -2.15 0.01
CA PHE A 224 -6.36 -0.89 0.12
C PHE A 224 -4.85 -1.05 -0.11
N ALA A 225 -4.22 -2.09 0.44
CA ALA A 225 -2.80 -2.34 0.18
C ALA A 225 -2.52 -2.68 -1.29
N CYS A 226 -3.38 -3.49 -1.93
CA CYS A 226 -3.27 -3.79 -3.36
C CYS A 226 -3.44 -2.52 -4.21
N GLN A 227 -4.36 -1.65 -3.81
CA GLN A 227 -4.60 -0.35 -4.43
C GLN A 227 -3.37 0.57 -4.30
N VAL A 228 -2.77 0.65 -3.11
CA VAL A 228 -1.55 1.42 -2.87
C VAL A 228 -0.40 0.88 -3.71
N ALA A 229 -0.20 -0.44 -3.76
CA ALA A 229 0.83 -1.07 -4.61
C ALA A 229 0.67 -0.69 -6.10
N ALA A 230 -0.57 -0.74 -6.60
CA ALA A 230 -0.90 -0.36 -7.97
C ALA A 230 -0.66 1.14 -8.23
N LEU A 231 -1.02 2.00 -7.28
CA LEU A 231 -0.75 3.44 -7.36
C LEU A 231 0.75 3.74 -7.34
N THR A 232 1.52 3.12 -6.45
CA THR A 232 2.98 3.24 -6.38
C THR A 232 3.61 2.82 -7.70
N GLY A 233 3.12 1.74 -8.30
CA GLY A 233 3.47 1.34 -9.66
C GLY A 233 3.19 2.45 -10.66
N TYR A 234 1.94 2.91 -10.74
CA TYR A 234 1.47 3.93 -11.69
C TYR A 234 2.25 5.26 -11.60
N LEU A 235 2.67 5.67 -10.40
CA LEU A 235 3.44 6.91 -10.19
C LEU A 235 4.89 6.84 -10.71
N LYS A 236 5.44 5.65 -11.02
CA LYS A 236 6.80 5.55 -11.56
C LYS A 236 6.95 6.22 -12.92
N ARG A 237 8.00 7.04 -13.08
CA ARG A 237 8.26 7.85 -14.30
C ARG A 237 8.47 7.02 -15.58
N ASN A 238 9.12 5.86 -15.48
CA ASN A 238 9.60 5.09 -16.64
C ASN A 238 8.81 3.79 -16.86
N LEU A 239 7.47 3.87 -16.87
CA LEU A 239 6.62 2.73 -17.20
C LEU A 239 6.28 2.68 -18.70
N ASN A 240 6.19 1.45 -19.22
CA ASN A 240 5.60 1.20 -20.53
C ASN A 240 4.10 1.54 -20.50
N THR A 241 3.55 2.01 -21.63
CA THR A 241 2.13 2.38 -21.75
C THR A 241 1.17 1.25 -21.34
N TYR A 242 1.51 0.00 -21.68
CA TYR A 242 0.72 -1.17 -21.25
C TYR A 242 0.74 -1.37 -19.74
N ALA A 243 1.93 -1.26 -19.11
CA ALA A 243 2.08 -1.39 -17.66
C ALA A 243 1.36 -0.26 -16.92
N GLU A 244 1.41 0.97 -17.46
CA GLU A 244 0.66 2.10 -16.92
C GLU A 244 -0.86 1.88 -16.97
N ARG A 245 -1.39 1.43 -18.10
CA ARG A 245 -2.82 1.10 -18.24
C ARG A 245 -3.22 -0.02 -17.28
N PHE A 246 -2.38 -1.04 -17.16
CA PHE A 246 -2.61 -2.16 -16.24
C PHE A 246 -2.63 -1.71 -14.78
N CYS A 247 -1.65 -0.91 -14.34
CA CYS A 247 -1.63 -0.33 -12.99
C CYS A 247 -2.85 0.55 -12.72
N TYR A 248 -3.26 1.37 -13.70
CA TYR A 248 -4.46 2.20 -13.58
C TYR A 248 -5.73 1.35 -13.42
N LEU A 249 -5.90 0.30 -14.23
CA LEU A 249 -7.03 -0.63 -14.13
C LEU A 249 -7.06 -1.35 -12.79
N LEU A 250 -5.93 -1.87 -12.32
CA LEU A 250 -5.83 -2.51 -11.01
C LEU A 250 -6.17 -1.52 -9.89
N MET A 251 -5.59 -0.33 -9.92
CA MET A 251 -5.89 0.72 -8.94
C MET A 251 -7.38 1.04 -8.91
N SER A 252 -8.03 1.20 -10.07
CA SER A 252 -9.47 1.46 -10.16
C SER A 252 -10.31 0.30 -9.63
N ALA A 253 -9.99 -0.94 -9.98
CA ALA A 253 -10.69 -2.12 -9.51
C ALA A 253 -10.60 -2.24 -7.98
N TRP A 254 -9.39 -2.12 -7.42
CA TRP A 254 -9.19 -2.21 -5.98
C TRP A 254 -9.78 -1.04 -5.20
N THR A 255 -9.77 0.17 -5.75
CA THR A 255 -10.49 1.31 -5.14
C THR A 255 -11.99 1.03 -5.05
N TYR A 256 -12.61 0.49 -6.11
CA TYR A 256 -14.04 0.16 -6.07
C TYR A 256 -14.34 -0.92 -5.03
N THR A 257 -13.58 -2.03 -5.03
CA THR A 257 -13.79 -3.10 -4.04
C THR A 257 -13.56 -2.60 -2.61
N PHE A 258 -12.53 -1.79 -2.38
CA PHE A 258 -12.28 -1.18 -1.07
C PHE A 258 -13.47 -0.33 -0.60
N MET A 259 -14.11 0.41 -1.51
CA MET A 259 -15.30 1.20 -1.20
C MET A 259 -16.53 0.36 -0.84
N VAL A 260 -16.70 -0.77 -1.50
CA VAL A 260 -17.83 -1.69 -1.22
C VAL A 260 -17.65 -2.43 0.11
N MET A 261 -16.41 -2.81 0.44
CA MET A 261 -16.12 -3.64 1.62
C MET A 261 -16.15 -2.85 2.93
N TRP A 262 -15.99 -1.52 2.89
CA TRP A 262 -15.92 -0.71 4.09
C TRP A 262 -16.55 0.67 3.95
N GLU A 263 -17.46 0.97 4.86
CA GLU A 263 -18.22 2.22 4.90
C GLU A 263 -17.37 3.47 5.14
N TYR A 264 -16.21 3.34 5.81
CA TYR A 264 -15.31 4.47 6.10
C TYR A 264 -14.19 4.67 5.06
N SER A 265 -14.18 3.84 4.00
CA SER A 265 -13.16 3.85 2.95
C SER A 265 -12.98 5.21 2.28
N HIS A 266 -14.05 6.00 2.09
CA HIS A 266 -13.99 7.30 1.41
C HIS A 266 -13.17 8.33 2.19
N TYR A 267 -13.08 8.24 3.52
CA TYR A 267 -12.22 9.11 4.30
C TYR A 267 -10.73 8.85 4.03
N ILE A 268 -10.33 7.57 3.94
CA ILE A 268 -8.94 7.20 3.62
C ILE A 268 -8.59 7.60 2.18
N LEU A 269 -9.50 7.37 1.24
CA LEU A 269 -9.33 7.80 -0.15
C LEU A 269 -9.26 9.32 -0.29
N PHE A 270 -9.96 10.07 0.57
CA PHE A 270 -9.85 11.53 0.63
C PHE A 270 -8.45 11.98 1.07
N ILE A 271 -7.89 11.37 2.12
CA ILE A 271 -6.49 11.62 2.53
C ILE A 271 -5.52 11.27 1.40
N GLN A 272 -5.78 10.19 0.66
CA GLN A 272 -4.99 9.80 -0.51
C GLN A 272 -5.09 10.84 -1.65
N ALA A 273 -6.28 11.35 -1.94
CA ALA A 273 -6.51 12.40 -2.92
C ALA A 273 -5.80 13.71 -2.53
N LEU A 274 -5.85 14.10 -1.25
CA LEU A 274 -5.10 15.25 -0.73
C LEU A 274 -3.59 15.06 -0.87
N SER A 275 -3.09 13.85 -0.61
CA SER A 275 -1.66 13.51 -0.77
C SER A 275 -1.22 13.65 -2.24
N LEU A 276 -2.06 13.20 -3.18
CA LEU A 276 -1.81 13.34 -4.62
C LEU A 276 -1.94 14.78 -5.10
N LEU A 277 -2.86 15.58 -4.53
CA LEU A 277 -2.96 17.01 -4.82
C LEU A 277 -1.69 17.74 -4.42
N LEU A 278 -1.17 17.47 -3.22
CA LEU A 278 0.10 18.04 -2.77
C LEU A 278 1.26 17.60 -3.67
N LEU A 279 1.30 16.33 -4.10
CA LEU A 279 2.25 15.86 -5.10
C LEU A 279 2.13 16.61 -6.44
N ASP A 280 0.91 16.84 -6.93
CA ASP A 280 0.67 17.54 -8.19
C ASP A 280 1.11 19.00 -8.09
N ILE A 281 0.81 19.69 -6.99
CA ILE A 281 1.29 21.06 -6.74
C ILE A 281 2.82 21.11 -6.83
N PHE A 282 3.52 20.17 -6.18
CA PHE A 282 4.98 20.04 -6.29
C PHE A 282 5.46 19.71 -7.72
N SER A 283 4.63 19.06 -8.54
CA SER A 283 4.94 18.64 -9.91
C SER A 283 4.58 19.69 -10.98
N VAL A 284 3.57 20.52 -10.75
CA VAL A 284 3.13 21.62 -11.61
C VAL A 284 4.11 22.79 -11.49
N GLU A 285 4.55 23.12 -10.27
CA GLU A 285 5.63 24.08 -10.06
C GLU A 285 6.94 23.62 -10.75
N GLN A 286 7.11 22.31 -10.96
CA GLN A 286 8.18 21.70 -11.72
C GLN A 286 8.01 21.79 -13.27
N SER A 287 6.79 22.00 -13.80
CA SER A 287 6.48 22.07 -15.24
C SER A 287 6.62 23.47 -15.84
N ASN A 288 6.31 24.52 -15.08
CA ASN A 288 6.35 25.90 -15.57
C ASN A 288 7.77 26.41 -15.92
N LYS A 289 8.82 25.62 -15.64
CA LYS A 289 10.23 26.00 -15.86
C LYS A 289 10.98 25.21 -16.96
N LEU A 290 10.44 24.13 -17.57
CA LEU A 290 11.17 23.40 -18.63
C LEU A 290 10.29 22.50 -19.53
N ASN A 291 10.45 22.63 -20.85
CA ASN A 291 9.63 22.06 -21.93
C ASN A 291 9.45 20.52 -21.97
N GLY A 292 8.28 20.11 -22.47
CA GLY A 292 8.08 18.92 -23.33
C GLY A 292 7.59 17.64 -22.65
N LYS A 293 8.46 16.91 -21.95
CA LYS A 293 8.17 15.56 -21.45
C LYS A 293 7.52 15.50 -20.05
N LYS A 294 7.53 16.61 -19.30
CA LYS A 294 7.01 16.69 -17.93
C LYS A 294 5.48 16.84 -17.85
N GLY A 295 4.85 17.36 -18.90
CA GLY A 295 3.39 17.50 -18.97
C GLY A 295 2.65 16.17 -18.89
N THR A 296 3.27 15.06 -19.33
CA THR A 296 2.67 13.73 -19.26
C THR A 296 2.51 13.24 -17.81
N PHE A 297 3.43 13.57 -16.90
CA PHE A 297 3.32 13.13 -15.50
C PHE A 297 2.24 13.89 -14.73
N VAL A 298 2.19 15.22 -14.88
CA VAL A 298 1.11 16.05 -14.31
C VAL A 298 -0.25 15.57 -14.84
N ALA A 299 -0.36 15.27 -16.14
CA ALA A 299 -1.58 14.68 -16.70
C ALA A 299 -1.95 13.33 -16.05
N LYS A 300 -0.95 12.48 -15.74
CA LYS A 300 -1.18 11.21 -15.03
C LYS A 300 -1.71 11.45 -13.61
N VAL A 301 -1.10 12.33 -12.83
CA VAL A 301 -1.52 12.63 -11.45
C VAL A 301 -2.90 13.28 -11.45
N MET A 302 -3.13 14.28 -12.31
CA MET A 302 -4.44 14.90 -12.48
C MET A 302 -5.53 13.91 -12.90
N LYS A 303 -5.20 12.89 -13.70
CA LYS A 303 -6.14 11.81 -14.03
C LYS A 303 -6.54 11.00 -12.78
N VAL A 304 -5.59 10.69 -11.89
CA VAL A 304 -5.88 9.97 -10.64
C VAL A 304 -6.65 10.84 -9.67
N ILE A 305 -6.29 12.12 -9.51
CA ILE A 305 -7.04 13.07 -8.68
C ILE A 305 -8.48 13.18 -9.17
N LYS A 306 -8.68 13.36 -10.48
CA LYS A 306 -10.03 13.38 -11.07
C LYS A 306 -10.77 12.07 -10.82
N PHE A 307 -10.10 10.92 -10.93
CA PHE A 307 -10.72 9.62 -10.64
C PHE A 307 -11.15 9.53 -9.17
N TYR A 308 -10.28 9.83 -8.21
CA TYR A 308 -10.67 9.81 -6.79
C TYR A 308 -11.75 10.83 -6.47
N LEU A 309 -11.68 12.04 -7.00
CA LEU A 309 -12.75 13.03 -6.85
C LEU A 309 -14.06 12.51 -7.43
N VAL A 310 -14.05 11.92 -8.63
CA VAL A 310 -15.25 11.32 -9.24
C VAL A 310 -15.76 10.11 -8.46
N CYS A 311 -14.90 9.33 -7.80
CA CYS A 311 -15.35 8.20 -6.97
C CYS A 311 -15.87 8.66 -5.60
N THR A 312 -15.20 9.63 -4.98
CA THR A 312 -15.52 10.12 -3.63
C THR A 312 -16.67 11.12 -3.64
N LEU A 313 -16.74 12.01 -4.62
CA LEU A 313 -17.74 13.08 -4.69
C LEU A 313 -19.18 12.54 -4.75
N PRO A 314 -19.55 11.51 -5.53
CA PRO A 314 -20.91 10.97 -5.51
C PRO A 314 -21.25 10.29 -4.20
N VAL A 315 -20.26 9.68 -3.51
CA VAL A 315 -20.47 9.04 -2.22
C VAL A 315 -20.59 10.07 -1.10
N THR A 316 -19.75 11.10 -1.10
CA THR A 316 -19.88 12.23 -0.18
C THR A 316 -21.16 13.00 -0.45
N LEU A 317 -21.54 13.22 -1.71
CA LEU A 317 -22.84 13.79 -2.07
C LEU A 317 -24.00 12.89 -1.63
N ASN A 318 -23.90 11.56 -1.76
CA ASN A 318 -24.92 10.64 -1.24
C ASN A 318 -25.02 10.73 0.29
N VAL A 319 -23.89 10.84 1.00
CA VAL A 319 -23.85 11.06 2.45
C VAL A 319 -24.44 12.43 2.83
N ILE A 320 -24.13 13.49 2.07
CA ILE A 320 -24.67 14.85 2.28
C ILE A 320 -26.17 14.89 1.96
N MET A 321 -26.63 14.24 0.88
CA MET A 321 -28.04 14.13 0.55
C MET A 321 -28.79 13.33 1.64
N LYS A 322 -28.17 12.30 2.19
CA LYS A 322 -28.63 11.58 3.39
C LYS A 322 -28.48 12.37 4.70
N MET A 323 -27.81 13.53 4.67
CA MET A 323 -27.78 14.51 5.78
C MET A 323 -28.97 15.48 5.69
N PHE A 324 -29.45 15.77 4.47
CA PHE A 324 -30.65 16.59 4.23
C PHE A 324 -31.97 15.80 4.36
N VAL A 325 -31.94 14.48 4.19
CA VAL A 325 -33.02 13.56 4.60
C VAL A 325 -32.72 13.12 6.04
N PRO A 326 -33.65 13.23 7.01
CA PRO A 326 -33.33 13.00 8.42
C PRO A 326 -33.08 11.50 8.68
N HIS A 327 -31.85 11.06 8.51
CA HIS A 327 -31.36 9.80 9.05
C HIS A 327 -30.38 10.09 10.20
N LYS A 328 -30.79 9.67 11.38
CA LYS A 328 -30.37 10.16 12.71
C LYS A 328 -28.94 9.77 13.13
N GLU A 329 -28.15 9.14 12.25
CA GLU A 329 -26.92 8.44 12.64
C GLU A 329 -25.62 9.15 12.19
N ASN A 330 -25.63 9.91 11.08
CA ASN A 330 -24.42 10.58 10.55
C ASN A 330 -24.15 11.98 11.13
N GLU A 331 -25.12 12.57 11.83
CA GLU A 331 -24.94 13.83 12.56
C GLU A 331 -23.92 13.68 13.72
N HIS A 332 -23.63 12.43 14.13
CA HIS A 332 -22.78 12.12 15.26
C HIS A 332 -21.28 12.24 14.97
N MET A 333 -20.77 11.89 13.77
CA MET A 333 -19.31 11.87 13.54
C MET A 333 -18.71 13.29 13.46
N LEU A 334 -19.36 14.22 12.77
CA LEU A 334 -18.85 15.58 12.63
C LEU A 334 -18.94 16.34 13.96
N LYS A 335 -20.07 16.19 14.68
CA LYS A 335 -20.21 16.68 16.06
C LYS A 335 -19.20 16.02 17.00
N PHE A 336 -18.91 14.73 16.80
CA PHE A 336 -17.89 14.02 17.58
C PHE A 336 -16.51 14.65 17.38
N LEU A 337 -16.12 14.93 16.13
CA LEU A 337 -14.86 15.61 15.85
C LEU A 337 -14.83 17.03 16.44
N GLU A 338 -15.90 17.82 16.31
CA GLU A 338 -15.99 19.16 16.92
C GLU A 338 -15.75 19.10 18.43
N VAL A 339 -16.41 18.17 19.12
CA VAL A 339 -16.26 18.04 20.58
C VAL A 339 -14.89 17.48 20.95
N LYS A 340 -14.38 16.51 20.18
CA LYS A 340 -13.04 15.95 20.39
C LYS A 340 -11.94 16.99 20.26
N PHE A 341 -12.07 17.93 19.32
CA PHE A 341 -11.13 19.05 19.15
C PHE A 341 -11.44 20.26 20.04
N GLY A 342 -12.45 20.17 20.91
CA GLY A 342 -12.83 21.26 21.82
C GLY A 342 -13.45 22.48 21.13
N LEU A 343 -13.91 22.34 19.88
CA LEU A 343 -14.61 23.38 19.12
C LEU A 343 -16.06 23.56 19.59
N ASN A 344 -16.63 22.54 20.23
CA ASN A 344 -18.00 22.53 20.71
C ASN A 344 -18.13 21.71 22.02
N MET A 345 -19.12 21.99 22.85
CA MET A 345 -19.39 21.26 24.10
C MET A 345 -20.71 20.50 23.98
N THR A 346 -20.72 19.22 24.38
CA THR A 346 -21.91 18.37 24.28
C THR A 346 -22.40 17.88 25.64
N LYS A 347 -23.72 17.79 25.77
CA LYS A 347 -24.39 17.06 26.85
C LYS A 347 -24.93 15.70 26.37
N ASN A 348 -24.70 15.35 25.11
CA ASN A 348 -25.20 14.11 24.52
C ASN A 348 -24.42 12.91 25.07
N PHE A 349 -25.13 12.01 25.76
CA PHE A 349 -24.57 10.79 26.32
C PHE A 349 -23.83 9.95 25.28
N THR A 350 -24.41 9.72 24.10
CA THR A 350 -23.80 8.91 23.04
C THR A 350 -22.46 9.47 22.58
N LEU A 351 -22.35 10.81 22.49
CA LEU A 351 -21.10 11.45 22.08
C LEU A 351 -20.04 11.37 23.18
N ASN A 352 -20.43 11.58 24.43
CA ASN A 352 -19.53 11.45 25.57
C ASN A 352 -19.07 9.99 25.76
N TRP A 353 -19.95 9.02 25.50
CA TRP A 353 -19.59 7.60 25.50
C TRP A 353 -18.59 7.27 24.39
N LEU A 354 -18.79 7.75 23.16
CA LEU A 354 -17.83 7.61 22.06
C LEU A 354 -16.46 8.24 22.40
N LEU A 355 -16.47 9.38 23.09
CA LEU A 355 -15.25 10.05 23.57
C LEU A 355 -14.54 9.29 24.70
N CYS A 356 -15.13 8.25 25.28
CA CYS A 356 -14.48 7.37 26.24
C CYS A 356 -14.04 6.03 25.61
N GLN A 357 -14.47 5.73 24.40
CA GLN A 357 -14.12 4.47 23.73
C GLN A 357 -12.64 4.46 23.34
N GLU A 358 -11.94 3.36 23.65
CA GLU A 358 -10.49 3.22 23.44
C GLU A 358 -10.08 3.44 21.99
N SER A 359 -10.84 2.91 21.02
CA SER A 359 -10.56 3.09 19.59
C SER A 359 -10.56 4.56 19.14
N PHE A 360 -11.21 5.44 19.90
CA PHE A 360 -11.24 6.88 19.65
C PHE A 360 -10.37 7.68 20.61
N GLN A 361 -9.53 7.07 21.44
CA GLN A 361 -8.53 7.80 22.22
C GLN A 361 -7.29 8.12 21.40
N ALA A 362 -6.37 8.91 21.96
CA ALA A 362 -5.02 8.99 21.43
C ALA A 362 -4.24 7.72 21.80
N PRO A 363 -3.28 7.26 20.97
CA PRO A 363 -2.48 6.08 21.29
C PRO A 363 -1.71 6.23 22.62
N SER A 364 -1.66 5.15 23.40
CA SER A 364 -0.95 5.11 24.67
C SER A 364 0.58 5.16 24.51
N GLN A 365 1.31 5.41 25.59
CA GLN A 365 2.78 5.38 25.58
C GLN A 365 3.33 3.97 25.29
N ASP A 366 2.62 2.92 25.72
CA ASP A 366 3.02 1.53 25.51
C ASP A 366 3.07 1.17 24.03
N PHE A 367 2.18 1.76 23.21
CA PHE A 367 2.23 1.61 21.76
C PHE A 367 3.59 2.05 21.20
N PHE A 368 4.08 3.23 21.56
CA PHE A 368 5.38 3.71 21.08
C PHE A 368 6.55 2.91 21.64
N LEU A 369 6.43 2.43 22.88
CA LEU A 369 7.44 1.59 23.53
C LEU A 369 7.59 0.25 22.80
N ARG A 370 6.48 -0.42 22.46
CA ARG A 370 6.49 -1.66 21.65
C ARG A 370 7.13 -1.45 20.28
N LEU A 371 6.76 -0.38 19.56
CA LEU A 371 7.34 -0.08 18.25
C LEU A 371 8.84 0.27 18.33
N THR A 372 9.29 0.80 19.47
CA THR A 372 10.71 1.11 19.71
C THR A 372 11.50 -0.15 20.04
N GLN A 373 10.94 -1.05 20.86
CA GLN A 373 11.55 -2.34 21.19
C GLN A 373 11.75 -3.24 19.95
N SER A 374 10.82 -3.21 19.00
CA SER A 374 10.98 -3.92 17.71
C SER A 374 11.91 -3.19 16.73
N SER A 375 12.55 -2.10 17.15
CA SER A 375 13.37 -1.19 16.35
C SER A 375 12.64 -0.51 15.18
N LEU A 376 11.33 -0.75 15.00
CA LEU A 376 10.57 -0.24 13.87
C LEU A 376 10.46 1.30 13.89
N LEU A 377 10.06 1.88 15.03
CA LEU A 377 9.87 3.32 15.16
C LEU A 377 11.16 4.12 14.93
N PRO A 378 12.33 3.75 15.51
CA PRO A 378 13.60 4.41 15.22
C PRO A 378 13.99 4.40 13.74
N PHE A 379 13.89 3.24 13.07
CA PHE A 379 14.21 3.15 11.63
C PHE A 379 13.22 3.93 10.77
N TYR A 380 11.93 3.89 11.10
CA TYR A 380 10.91 4.67 10.43
C TYR A 380 11.19 6.18 10.53
N ILE A 381 11.45 6.69 11.74
CA ILE A 381 11.74 8.11 11.95
C ILE A 381 13.01 8.51 11.18
N LEU A 382 14.05 7.69 11.22
CA LEU A 382 15.29 7.95 10.47
C LEU A 382 15.03 8.04 8.96
N VAL A 383 14.30 7.07 8.39
CA VAL A 383 13.94 7.05 6.97
C VAL A 383 13.09 8.27 6.61
N LEU A 384 12.09 8.59 7.44
CA LEU A 384 11.21 9.74 7.24
C LEU A 384 11.99 11.06 7.24
N ILE A 385 12.90 11.26 8.19
CA ILE A 385 13.77 12.45 8.26
C ILE A 385 14.63 12.56 7.01
N ILE A 386 15.29 11.47 6.59
CA ILE A 386 16.12 11.47 5.38
C ILE A 386 15.28 11.81 4.15
N CYS A 387 14.10 11.21 4.01
CA CYS A 387 13.20 11.51 2.90
C CYS A 387 12.73 12.97 2.92
N LEU A 388 12.34 13.52 4.09
CA LEU A 388 11.89 14.90 4.23
C LEU A 388 13.00 15.90 3.90
N ILE A 389 14.20 15.71 4.45
CA ILE A 389 15.36 16.57 4.14
C ILE A 389 15.68 16.48 2.65
N SER A 390 15.66 15.29 2.05
CA SER A 390 15.88 15.11 0.61
C SER A 390 14.84 15.84 -0.22
N MET A 391 13.55 15.76 0.13
CA MET A 391 12.49 16.50 -0.56
C MET A 391 12.67 18.01 -0.43
N THR A 392 12.95 18.53 0.77
CA THR A 392 13.19 19.96 0.99
C THR A 392 14.41 20.47 0.22
N GLN A 393 15.49 19.67 0.14
CA GLN A 393 16.66 20.02 -0.67
C GLN A 393 16.32 20.09 -2.16
N VAL A 394 15.50 19.17 -2.66
CA VAL A 394 15.04 19.17 -4.06
C VAL A 394 14.17 20.40 -4.34
N ILE A 395 13.23 20.71 -3.44
CA ILE A 395 12.39 21.92 -3.53
C ILE A 395 13.26 23.18 -3.54
N PHE A 396 14.18 23.32 -2.58
CA PHE A 396 15.07 24.47 -2.47
C PHE A 396 15.94 24.66 -3.72
N ARG A 397 16.60 23.59 -4.21
CA ARG A 397 17.43 23.64 -5.43
C ARG A 397 16.63 24.06 -6.66
N ARG A 398 15.37 23.61 -6.75
CA ARG A 398 14.45 23.93 -7.85
C ARG A 398 13.90 25.35 -7.78
N ILE A 399 13.65 25.87 -6.57
CA ILE A 399 13.34 27.29 -6.35
C ILE A 399 14.52 28.16 -6.76
N SER A 400 15.75 27.76 -6.39
CA SER A 400 17.00 28.45 -6.77
C SER A 400 17.38 28.36 -8.27
N GLY A 401 16.50 27.84 -9.14
CA GLY A 401 16.68 27.90 -10.60
C GLY A 401 17.74 26.96 -11.19
N LYS A 402 18.26 25.99 -10.42
CA LYS A 402 19.23 25.02 -10.94
C LYS A 402 18.54 23.97 -11.82
N SER A 403 19.03 23.81 -13.05
CA SER A 403 18.51 22.86 -14.04
C SER A 403 18.61 21.40 -13.56
N GLN A 404 17.59 20.61 -13.90
CA GLN A 404 17.50 19.19 -13.58
C GLN A 404 18.27 18.36 -14.62
N LYS A 405 19.07 17.38 -14.18
CA LYS A 405 19.62 16.36 -15.09
C LYS A 405 18.49 15.46 -15.60
N GLU A 406 18.47 15.15 -16.90
CA GLU A 406 17.44 14.31 -17.52
C GLU A 406 17.46 12.84 -17.04
N THR A 407 18.60 12.37 -16.52
CA THR A 407 18.77 11.01 -15.98
C THR A 407 19.36 11.06 -14.58
N VAL A 408 18.56 10.66 -13.58
CA VAL A 408 19.04 10.46 -12.20
C VAL A 408 19.77 9.11 -12.18
N THR A 409 21.09 9.15 -12.03
CA THR A 409 21.88 7.95 -11.81
C THR A 409 21.88 7.60 -10.32
N LEU A 410 22.14 6.34 -9.97
CA LEU A 410 22.29 5.93 -8.56
C LEU A 410 23.35 6.78 -7.83
N GLU A 411 24.35 7.25 -8.58
CA GLU A 411 25.40 8.16 -8.12
C GLU A 411 24.88 9.55 -7.74
N ASP A 412 23.74 10.01 -8.25
CA ASP A 412 23.19 11.33 -7.95
C ASP A 412 22.55 11.39 -6.55
N GLY A 413 22.15 10.25 -5.96
CA GLY A 413 21.75 10.12 -4.55
C GLY A 413 20.68 11.13 -4.12
N GLN A 414 19.54 11.14 -4.80
CA GLN A 414 18.44 12.06 -4.54
C GLN A 414 17.10 11.32 -4.55
N ILE A 415 16.85 10.58 -3.46
CA ILE A 415 15.60 9.83 -3.29
C ILE A 415 14.36 10.74 -3.33
N GLY A 416 14.48 11.99 -2.88
CA GLY A 416 13.42 12.99 -2.88
C GLY A 416 13.01 13.51 -4.26
N GLU A 417 13.63 13.06 -5.36
CA GLU A 417 13.16 13.37 -6.72
C GLU A 417 12.11 12.38 -7.27
N LYS A 418 11.96 11.22 -6.62
CA LYS A 418 11.06 10.16 -7.05
C LYS A 418 9.62 10.47 -6.63
N PRO A 419 8.67 10.58 -7.59
CA PRO A 419 7.29 10.94 -7.28
C PRO A 419 6.60 9.93 -6.35
N GLU A 420 6.90 8.64 -6.49
CA GLU A 420 6.35 7.60 -5.61
C GLU A 420 6.79 7.81 -4.15
N VAL A 421 8.05 8.18 -3.90
CA VAL A 421 8.56 8.45 -2.55
C VAL A 421 7.93 9.71 -1.97
N ILE A 422 7.79 10.78 -2.77
CA ILE A 422 7.14 12.02 -2.35
C ILE A 422 5.70 11.74 -1.91
N TYR A 423 4.94 11.00 -2.71
CA TYR A 423 3.58 10.59 -2.36
C TYR A 423 3.55 9.84 -1.01
N HIS A 424 4.39 8.82 -0.85
CA HIS A 424 4.40 8.01 0.37
C HIS A 424 4.78 8.81 1.62
N VAL A 425 5.70 9.78 1.51
CA VAL A 425 6.10 10.66 2.62
C VAL A 425 4.95 11.59 3.02
N ILE A 426 4.28 12.21 2.05
CA ILE A 426 3.13 13.08 2.33
C ILE A 426 1.99 12.25 2.95
N HIS A 427 1.70 11.09 2.37
CA HIS A 427 0.61 10.24 2.81
C HIS A 427 0.83 9.70 4.23
N THR A 428 2.04 9.23 4.56
CA THR A 428 2.35 8.74 5.92
C THR A 428 2.31 9.85 6.97
N LEU A 429 2.65 11.09 6.61
CA LEU A 429 2.54 12.23 7.52
C LEU A 429 1.08 12.56 7.82
N LEU A 430 0.24 12.66 6.79
CA LEU A 430 -1.19 12.95 6.97
C LEU A 430 -1.89 11.82 7.75
N LEU A 431 -1.64 10.57 7.38
CA LEU A 431 -2.21 9.41 8.07
C LEU A 431 -1.67 9.27 9.50
N GLY A 432 -0.37 9.52 9.71
CA GLY A 432 0.27 9.49 11.02
C GLY A 432 -0.27 10.56 11.97
N CYS A 433 -0.46 11.80 11.49
CA CYS A 433 -1.10 12.86 12.27
C CYS A 433 -2.50 12.44 12.75
N LEU A 434 -3.27 11.78 11.89
CA LEU A 434 -4.60 11.31 12.25
C LEU A 434 -4.54 10.13 13.24
N ALA A 435 -3.58 9.22 13.08
CA ALA A 435 -3.34 8.11 14.00
C ALA A 435 -2.90 8.55 15.40
N MET A 436 -2.21 9.70 15.52
CA MET A 436 -1.90 10.29 16.84
C MET A 436 -3.13 10.84 17.54
N VAL A 437 -4.21 11.13 16.81
CA VAL A 437 -5.47 11.63 17.36
C VAL A 437 -6.44 10.50 17.65
N ILE A 438 -6.49 9.46 16.80
CA ILE A 438 -7.44 8.34 16.88
C ILE A 438 -6.67 7.01 16.86
N GLU A 439 -6.69 6.30 17.98
CA GLU A 439 -5.96 5.04 18.17
C GLU A 439 -6.38 3.97 17.18
N GLY A 440 -7.67 3.88 16.83
CA GLY A 440 -8.19 2.92 15.85
C GLY A 440 -7.51 3.02 14.47
N LEU A 441 -6.94 4.17 14.12
CA LEU A 441 -6.23 4.35 12.84
C LEU A 441 -4.80 3.82 12.87
N LYS A 442 -4.27 3.41 14.04
CA LYS A 442 -2.96 2.76 14.12
C LYS A 442 -2.90 1.48 13.29
N PHE A 443 -4.00 0.75 13.17
CA PHE A 443 -4.07 -0.48 12.35
C PHE A 443 -3.97 -0.21 10.84
N ILE A 444 -4.17 1.03 10.40
CA ILE A 444 -3.94 1.46 9.01
C ILE A 444 -2.52 2.01 8.87
N TRP A 445 -2.06 2.78 9.86
CA TRP A 445 -0.79 3.48 9.84
C TRP A 445 0.42 2.57 10.11
N THR A 446 0.38 1.72 11.14
CA THR A 446 1.52 0.86 11.54
C THR A 446 1.96 -0.10 10.43
N PRO A 447 1.07 -0.79 9.69
CA PRO A 447 1.47 -1.60 8.53
C PRO A 447 2.17 -0.78 7.43
N TYR A 448 1.72 0.46 7.23
CA TYR A 448 2.34 1.41 6.30
C TYR A 448 3.74 1.83 6.78
N VAL A 449 3.91 2.03 8.10
CA VAL A 449 5.20 2.29 8.75
C VAL A 449 6.16 1.13 8.55
N CYS A 450 5.74 -0.12 8.73
CA CYS A 450 6.54 -1.33 8.44
C CYS A 450 7.08 -1.32 7.01
N MET A 451 6.20 -1.04 6.04
CA MET A 451 6.53 -0.97 4.62
C MET A 451 7.54 0.13 4.31
N LEU A 452 7.35 1.35 4.86
CA LEU A 452 8.24 2.48 4.61
C LEU A 452 9.61 2.35 5.29
N ALA A 453 9.64 1.88 6.53
CA ALA A 453 10.90 1.60 7.23
C ALA A 453 11.72 0.58 6.43
N ALA A 454 11.08 -0.50 5.96
CA ALA A 454 11.76 -1.54 5.19
C ALA A 454 12.24 -1.05 3.83
N PHE A 455 11.44 -0.25 3.12
CA PHE A 455 11.85 0.44 1.91
C PHE A 455 13.15 1.23 2.15
N GLY A 456 13.18 2.06 3.19
CA GLY A 456 14.28 2.98 3.41
C GLY A 456 15.58 2.29 3.80
N VAL A 457 15.52 1.30 4.69
CA VAL A 457 16.70 0.53 5.13
C VAL A 457 17.25 -0.34 3.99
N CYS A 458 16.41 -0.82 3.08
CA CYS A 458 16.82 -1.69 1.97
C CYS A 458 17.10 -0.94 0.66
N SER A 459 16.93 0.39 0.61
CA SER A 459 17.11 1.20 -0.61
C SER A 459 18.56 1.68 -0.75
N PRO A 460 19.30 1.23 -1.79
CA PRO A 460 20.66 1.72 -2.03
C PRO A 460 20.70 3.23 -2.28
N GLU A 461 19.64 3.79 -2.87
CA GLU A 461 19.56 5.22 -3.17
C GLU A 461 19.40 6.08 -1.91
N LEU A 462 18.71 5.56 -0.89
CA LEU A 462 18.58 6.25 0.39
C LEU A 462 19.93 6.26 1.11
N TRP A 463 20.64 5.13 1.14
CA TRP A 463 22.01 5.06 1.63
C TRP A 463 22.95 5.99 0.86
N MET A 464 22.85 6.06 -0.46
CA MET A 464 23.61 7.01 -1.26
C MET A 464 23.33 8.47 -0.89
N THR A 465 22.06 8.81 -0.64
CA THR A 465 21.66 10.16 -0.21
C THR A 465 22.30 10.49 1.14
N LEU A 466 22.26 9.56 2.09
CA LEU A 466 22.87 9.71 3.42
C LEU A 466 24.40 9.81 3.37
N LEU A 467 25.07 8.91 2.63
CA LEU A 467 26.53 8.89 2.49
C LEU A 467 27.06 10.19 1.87
N LYS A 468 26.31 10.79 0.94
CA LYS A 468 26.65 12.10 0.37
C LYS A 468 26.62 13.22 1.40
N TRP A 469 25.64 13.21 2.31
CA TRP A 469 25.58 14.20 3.38
C TRP A 469 26.74 14.02 4.37
N LEU A 470 27.12 12.77 4.65
CA LEU A 470 28.23 12.42 5.53
C LEU A 470 29.63 12.63 4.90
N ARG A 471 29.72 12.94 3.60
CA ARG A 471 30.98 13.20 2.86
C ARG A 471 32.07 12.14 3.07
N LEU A 472 31.71 10.86 3.17
CA LEU A 472 32.67 9.77 3.32
C LEU A 472 33.49 9.59 2.03
N LYS A 473 34.80 9.87 2.08
CA LYS A 473 35.72 9.86 0.94
C LYS A 473 36.51 8.55 0.75
N THR A 474 36.42 7.62 1.69
CA THR A 474 37.36 6.49 1.81
C THR A 474 37.00 5.26 0.97
N VAL A 475 35.74 5.11 0.53
CA VAL A 475 35.26 3.94 -0.24
C VAL A 475 34.36 4.41 -1.39
N HIS A 476 34.34 3.67 -2.51
CA HIS A 476 33.43 3.95 -3.62
C HIS A 476 31.96 3.95 -3.12
N PRO A 477 31.28 5.12 -3.06
CA PRO A 477 30.06 5.30 -2.27
C PRO A 477 28.91 4.41 -2.76
N VAL A 478 28.85 4.13 -4.06
CA VAL A 478 27.86 3.24 -4.67
C VAL A 478 27.99 1.81 -4.17
N LEU A 479 29.21 1.29 -4.08
CA LEU A 479 29.46 -0.07 -3.60
C LEU A 479 29.10 -0.17 -2.11
N LEU A 480 29.49 0.84 -1.32
CA LEU A 480 29.14 0.90 0.09
C LEU A 480 27.62 0.97 0.31
N ALA A 481 26.89 1.77 -0.46
CA ALA A 481 25.44 1.85 -0.37
C ALA A 481 24.75 0.51 -0.73
N LEU A 482 25.25 -0.20 -1.75
CA LEU A 482 24.76 -1.53 -2.10
C LEU A 482 25.04 -2.54 -0.98
N ILE A 483 26.24 -2.53 -0.39
CA ILE A 483 26.61 -3.39 0.73
C ILE A 483 25.70 -3.09 1.93
N LEU A 484 25.54 -1.82 2.33
CA LEU A 484 24.70 -1.43 3.46
C LEU A 484 23.23 -1.79 3.24
N SER A 485 22.71 -1.61 2.02
CA SER A 485 21.33 -1.97 1.66
C SER A 485 21.02 -3.47 1.76
N MET A 486 22.05 -4.32 1.85
CA MET A 486 21.92 -5.77 2.05
C MET A 486 22.35 -6.21 3.45
N ALA A 487 23.45 -5.65 3.97
CA ALA A 487 24.01 -5.98 5.28
C ALA A 487 23.11 -5.53 6.43
N VAL A 488 22.57 -4.30 6.39
CA VAL A 488 21.73 -3.80 7.49
C VAL A 488 20.42 -4.61 7.62
N PRO A 489 19.63 -4.85 6.55
CA PRO A 489 18.44 -5.69 6.65
C PRO A 489 18.74 -7.13 7.06
N THR A 490 19.87 -7.71 6.63
CA THR A 490 20.23 -9.09 7.01
C THR A 490 20.61 -9.19 8.48
N ILE A 491 21.34 -8.21 9.03
CA ILE A 491 21.64 -8.14 10.47
C ILE A 491 20.35 -7.97 11.27
N ILE A 492 19.45 -7.09 10.85
CA ILE A 492 18.14 -6.91 11.49
C ILE A 492 17.33 -8.22 11.45
N GLY A 493 17.29 -8.88 10.29
CA GLY A 493 16.61 -10.17 10.14
C GLY A 493 17.19 -11.28 11.03
N LEU A 494 18.52 -11.36 11.16
CA LEU A 494 19.19 -12.29 12.07
C LEU A 494 18.90 -11.95 13.55
N SER A 495 18.83 -10.66 13.90
CA SER A 495 18.45 -10.21 15.25
C SER A 495 17.03 -10.65 15.58
N PHE A 496 16.09 -10.49 14.64
CA PHE A 496 14.70 -10.94 14.82
C PHE A 496 14.58 -12.45 14.93
N TRP A 497 15.33 -13.19 14.10
CA TRP A 497 15.40 -14.64 14.20
C TRP A 497 15.93 -15.09 15.57
N LYS A 498 16.93 -14.40 16.13
CA LYS A 498 17.49 -14.77 17.43
C LYS A 498 16.58 -14.39 18.60
N GLU A 499 15.96 -13.23 18.57
CA GLU A 499 15.24 -12.68 19.73
C GLU A 499 13.73 -12.94 19.71
N PHE A 500 13.08 -12.76 18.56
CA PHE A 500 11.62 -12.79 18.46
C PHE A 500 11.09 -14.15 18.01
N PHE A 501 11.82 -14.87 17.15
CA PHE A 501 11.36 -16.18 16.69
C PHE A 501 11.18 -17.19 17.82
N PRO A 502 12.11 -17.33 18.80
CA PRO A 502 11.90 -18.24 19.92
C PRO A 502 10.68 -17.83 20.75
N ARG A 503 10.52 -16.53 21.04
CA ARG A 503 9.36 -16.01 21.78
C ARG A 503 8.04 -16.32 21.08
N LEU A 504 7.97 -16.14 19.76
CA LEU A 504 6.78 -16.44 18.96
C LEU A 504 6.44 -17.94 19.00
N ILE A 505 7.45 -18.81 18.88
CA ILE A 505 7.25 -20.25 18.96
C ILE A 505 6.83 -20.67 20.37
N THR A 506 7.46 -20.12 21.41
CA THR A 506 7.09 -20.37 22.81
C THR A 506 5.65 -19.93 23.07
N GLU A 507 5.26 -18.74 22.64
CA GLU A 507 3.89 -18.26 22.73
C GLU A 507 2.92 -19.19 21.99
N LEU A 508 3.24 -19.60 20.76
CA LEU A 508 2.47 -20.60 20.01
C LEU A 508 2.40 -21.95 20.72
N THR A 509 3.40 -22.36 21.50
CA THR A 509 3.35 -23.61 22.28
C THR A 509 2.60 -23.48 23.60
N GLU A 510 2.67 -22.31 24.24
CA GLU A 510 2.07 -22.02 25.54
C GLU A 510 0.64 -21.47 25.46
N LEU A 511 0.14 -21.12 24.25
CA LEU A 511 -1.23 -20.64 24.00
C LEU A 511 -2.36 -21.62 24.37
N GLN A 512 -2.07 -22.68 25.12
CA GLN A 512 -3.08 -23.51 25.78
C GLN A 512 -3.66 -22.76 27.00
N GLU A 513 -4.75 -21.98 26.80
CA GLU A 513 -5.94 -21.93 27.69
C GLU A 513 -6.81 -20.66 27.54
N PHE A 514 -8.13 -20.86 27.41
CA PHE A 514 -9.15 -20.52 28.42
C PHE A 514 -10.44 -21.29 28.04
N TYR A 515 -10.75 -22.37 28.76
CA TYR A 515 -12.04 -23.06 28.70
C TYR A 515 -12.74 -22.77 30.03
N ASP A 516 -13.77 -21.94 29.97
CA ASP A 516 -14.64 -21.68 31.13
C ASP A 516 -15.89 -22.55 30.99
N PRO A 517 -15.92 -23.75 31.60
CA PRO A 517 -17.05 -24.66 31.52
C PRO A 517 -18.36 -24.02 32.01
N ASP A 518 -18.27 -23.13 33.00
CA ASP A 518 -19.43 -22.51 33.64
C ASP A 518 -20.20 -21.62 32.66
N THR A 519 -19.49 -20.91 31.78
CA THR A 519 -20.10 -20.08 30.74
C THR A 519 -20.81 -20.92 29.67
N VAL A 520 -20.34 -22.12 29.36
CA VAL A 520 -20.95 -23.02 28.36
C VAL A 520 -22.20 -23.69 28.94
N GLU A 521 -22.14 -24.13 30.19
CA GLU A 521 -23.26 -24.79 30.88
C GLU A 521 -24.46 -23.85 31.10
N LEU A 522 -24.21 -22.54 31.20
CA LEU A 522 -25.27 -21.51 31.25
C LEU A 522 -26.02 -21.29 29.93
N MET A 523 -25.52 -21.81 28.80
CA MET A 523 -26.10 -21.62 27.47
C MET A 523 -26.82 -22.85 26.90
N THR A 524 -26.65 -24.01 27.53
CA THR A 524 -27.42 -25.25 27.28
C THR A 524 -28.66 -25.33 28.15
#